data_AF-A0A1Q3H5S9-F1
#
_entry.id   AF-A0A1Q3H5S9-F1
#
_cell.length_a   1.000
_cell.length_b   1.000
_cell.length_c   1.000
_cell.angle_alpha   90.00
_cell.angle_beta   90.00
_cell.angle_gamma   90.00
#
_symmetry.space_group_name_H-M   'P 1'
#
loop_
_entity.id
_entity.type
_entity.pdbx_description
1 polymer ?
#
loop_
_entity_poly.entity_id
_entity_poly.type
_entity_poly.pdbx_seq_one_letter_code
_entity_poly.pdbx_strand_id
1 'polypeptide(L)'
;MECWLLPVLFASPLNGLKSIADHYANTWGGDRFHTATTVRGTRLVTFLWNGLNYHLDHHLYPRVPGYNLARLHTHLRPGLLARGAPVFDSYLDVMGRALLAGPTVVDEDVRLVTLERKRP
;
A
#
# COMPACT_ATOMS: atom_id res chain seq x y z
N MET A 1 30.73 -6.14 2.99
CA MET A 1 29.62 -5.55 2.20
C MET A 1 28.86 -6.60 1.37
N GLU A 2 29.39 -7.81 1.20
CA GLU A 2 28.81 -8.84 0.32
C GLU A 2 27.51 -9.48 0.84
N CYS A 3 27.29 -9.53 2.17
CA CYS A 3 26.09 -10.15 2.77
C CYS A 3 24.77 -9.40 2.54
N TRP A 4 24.80 -8.21 1.91
CA TRP A 4 23.63 -7.38 1.69
C TRP A 4 23.07 -7.47 0.27
N LEU A 5 23.82 -8.01 -0.68
CA LEU A 5 23.38 -8.13 -2.08
C LEU A 5 22.15 -9.04 -2.20
N LEU A 6 22.17 -10.19 -1.52
CA LEU A 6 21.04 -11.13 -1.52
C LEU A 6 19.77 -10.49 -0.92
N PRO A 7 19.79 -9.93 0.31
CA PRO A 7 18.63 -9.20 0.84
C PRO A 7 18.09 -8.12 -0.10
N VAL A 8 18.97 -7.32 -0.72
CA VAL A 8 18.54 -6.24 -1.63
C VAL A 8 17.88 -6.77 -2.89
N LEU A 9 18.45 -7.82 -3.51
CA LEU A 9 17.91 -8.43 -4.73
C LEU A 9 16.53 -9.04 -4.51
N PHE A 10 16.25 -9.59 -3.32
CA PHE A 10 14.94 -10.15 -3.00
C PHE A 10 13.96 -9.11 -2.44
N ALA A 11 14.42 -8.21 -1.56
CA ALA A 11 13.55 -7.23 -0.92
C ALA A 11 13.07 -6.15 -1.87
N SER A 12 13.90 -5.69 -2.80
CA SER A 12 13.53 -4.63 -3.76
C SER A 12 12.30 -4.96 -4.62
N PRO A 13 12.25 -6.11 -5.35
CA PRO A 13 11.07 -6.45 -6.14
C PRO A 13 9.84 -6.71 -5.26
N LEU A 14 10.02 -7.33 -4.09
CA LEU A 14 8.92 -7.55 -3.14
C LEU A 14 8.35 -6.22 -2.61
N ASN A 15 9.20 -5.24 -2.36
CA ASN A 15 8.78 -3.90 -1.95
C ASN A 15 8.00 -3.19 -3.06
N GLY A 16 8.42 -3.35 -4.33
CA GLY A 16 7.66 -2.85 -5.47
C GLY A 16 6.27 -3.46 -5.59
N LEU A 17 6.18 -4.79 -5.51
CA LEU A 17 4.89 -5.50 -5.53
C LEU A 17 3.99 -5.11 -4.34
N LYS A 18 4.59 -4.94 -3.17
CA LYS A 18 3.87 -4.48 -1.97
C LYS A 18 3.34 -3.05 -2.15
N SER A 19 4.16 -2.14 -2.67
CA SER A 19 3.76 -0.76 -2.96
C SER A 19 2.58 -0.70 -3.92
N ILE A 20 2.61 -1.49 -5.00
CA ILE A 20 1.46 -1.62 -5.91
C ILE A 20 0.22 -2.10 -5.15
N ALA A 21 0.33 -3.17 -4.37
CA ALA A 21 -0.81 -3.71 -3.63
C ALA A 21 -1.41 -2.70 -2.61
N ASP A 22 -0.54 -1.94 -1.95
CA ASP A 22 -0.89 -0.99 -0.89
C ASP A 22 -1.52 0.30 -1.40
N HIS A 23 -1.34 0.60 -2.69
CA HIS A 23 -1.79 1.86 -3.29
C HIS A 23 -2.59 1.67 -4.58
N TYR A 24 -2.88 0.44 -4.99
CA TYR A 24 -3.70 0.20 -6.18
C TYR A 24 -5.14 0.71 -5.98
N ALA A 25 -5.64 1.52 -6.92
CA ALA A 25 -6.96 2.15 -6.86
C ALA A 25 -7.16 3.11 -5.66
N ASN A 26 -6.07 3.60 -5.08
CA ASN A 26 -6.14 4.73 -4.15
C ASN A 26 -6.39 6.05 -4.92
N THR A 27 -6.79 7.09 -4.21
CA THR A 27 -6.88 8.45 -4.74
C THR A 27 -5.84 9.32 -4.06
N TRP A 28 -4.90 9.84 -4.85
CA TRP A 28 -3.88 10.76 -4.36
C TRP A 28 -4.54 12.08 -3.93
N GLY A 29 -4.21 12.57 -2.73
CA GLY A 29 -4.88 13.75 -2.15
C GLY A 29 -6.39 13.56 -1.86
N GLY A 30 -6.91 12.34 -1.97
CA GLY A 30 -8.31 12.03 -1.70
C GLY A 30 -8.66 12.05 -0.21
N ASP A 31 -9.90 11.65 0.10
CA ASP A 31 -10.31 11.50 1.49
C ASP A 31 -9.53 10.37 2.20
N ARG A 32 -9.57 10.39 3.54
CA ARG A 32 -8.85 9.43 4.39
C ARG A 32 -9.21 7.95 4.16
N PHE A 33 -10.29 7.63 3.46
CA PHE A 33 -10.73 6.26 3.18
C PHE A 33 -10.20 5.72 1.85
N HIS A 34 -9.57 6.57 1.04
CA HIS A 34 -9.06 6.22 -0.28
C HIS A 34 -7.57 6.50 -0.45
N THR A 35 -6.83 6.86 0.61
CA THR A 35 -5.39 7.14 0.53
C THR A 35 -4.52 5.89 0.33
N ALA A 36 -5.07 4.73 0.66
CA ALA A 36 -4.37 3.44 0.67
C ALA A 36 -5.36 2.30 0.41
N THR A 37 -4.82 1.12 0.13
CA THR A 37 -5.55 -0.07 -0.29
C THR A 37 -5.31 -1.22 0.68
N THR A 38 -6.37 -1.90 1.09
CA THR A 38 -6.27 -3.13 1.87
C THR A 38 -6.43 -4.32 0.94
N VAL A 39 -5.46 -5.23 0.93
CA VAL A 39 -5.54 -6.51 0.20
C VAL A 39 -5.50 -7.65 1.22
N ARG A 40 -6.62 -8.33 1.41
CA ARG A 40 -6.70 -9.48 2.31
C ARG A 40 -6.01 -10.69 1.68
N GLY A 41 -5.54 -11.58 2.55
CA GLY A 41 -4.87 -12.80 2.14
C GLY A 41 -5.00 -13.89 3.18
N THR A 42 -4.25 -14.96 3.00
CA THR A 42 -4.17 -16.03 3.99
C THR A 42 -3.39 -15.57 5.23
N ARG A 43 -3.51 -16.33 6.33
CA ARG A 43 -2.72 -16.07 7.55
C ARG A 43 -1.21 -16.03 7.29
N LEU A 44 -0.73 -16.84 6.36
CA LEU A 44 0.68 -16.85 5.95
C LEU A 44 1.07 -15.53 5.27
N VAL A 45 0.27 -15.07 4.31
CA VAL A 45 0.52 -13.80 3.61
C VAL A 45 0.46 -12.63 4.60
N THR A 46 -0.54 -12.60 5.48
CA THR A 46 -0.65 -11.60 6.54
C THR A 46 0.56 -11.63 7.48
N PHE A 47 1.06 -12.81 7.85
CA PHE A 47 2.27 -12.93 8.66
C PHE A 47 3.51 -12.38 7.94
N LEU A 48 3.73 -12.74 6.67
CA LEU A 48 4.86 -12.27 5.87
C LEU A 48 4.83 -10.74 5.68
N TRP A 49 3.65 -10.14 5.60
CA TRP A 49 3.48 -8.68 5.55
C TRP A 49 3.41 -8.00 6.92
N ASN A 50 3.62 -8.73 8.02
CA ASN A 50 3.49 -8.20 9.38
C ASN A 50 2.12 -7.50 9.62
N GLY A 51 1.06 -8.05 9.04
CA GLY A 51 -0.29 -7.49 9.09
C GLY A 51 -0.51 -6.23 8.25
N LEU A 52 0.53 -5.66 7.63
CA LEU A 52 0.42 -4.42 6.83
C LEU A 52 -0.22 -4.63 5.46
N ASN A 53 -0.73 -5.82 5.16
CA ASN A 53 -1.65 -6.03 4.03
C ASN A 53 -3.02 -5.34 4.28
N TYR A 54 -3.32 -5.02 5.54
CA TYR A 54 -4.40 -4.12 5.94
C TYR A 54 -3.91 -2.66 5.93
N HIS A 55 -3.39 -2.20 4.79
CA HIS A 55 -2.66 -0.94 4.72
C HIS A 55 -3.57 0.29 4.93
N LEU A 56 -4.77 0.28 4.36
CA LEU A 56 -5.75 1.35 4.60
C LEU A 56 -6.11 1.46 6.09
N ASP A 57 -6.30 0.32 6.75
CA ASP A 57 -6.59 0.26 8.18
C ASP A 57 -5.44 0.88 9.01
N HIS A 58 -4.19 0.65 8.60
CA HIS A 58 -3.02 1.29 9.20
C HIS A 58 -3.01 2.82 8.98
N HIS A 59 -3.35 3.31 7.79
CA HIS A 59 -3.50 4.75 7.52
C HIS A 59 -4.56 5.38 8.42
N LEU A 60 -5.68 4.68 8.65
CA LEU A 60 -6.76 5.16 9.50
C LEU A 60 -6.41 5.11 11.00
N TYR A 61 -5.65 4.11 11.44
CA TYR A 61 -5.30 3.85 12.84
C TYR A 61 -3.83 3.46 13.01
N PRO A 62 -2.87 4.38 12.77
CA PRO A 62 -1.44 4.05 12.69
C PRO A 62 -0.82 3.57 14.01
N ARG A 63 -1.52 3.83 15.13
CA ARG A 63 -1.11 3.39 16.48
C ARG A 63 -1.43 1.91 16.75
N VAL A 64 -2.25 1.27 15.91
CA VAL A 64 -2.58 -0.16 16.06
C VAL A 64 -1.44 -0.99 15.46
N PRO A 65 -0.82 -1.89 16.23
CA PRO A 65 0.27 -2.71 15.72
C PRO A 65 -0.24 -3.70 14.67
N GLY A 66 0.63 -4.05 13.71
CA GLY A 66 0.29 -4.85 12.54
C GLY A 66 -0.43 -6.17 12.84
N TYR A 67 0.00 -6.89 13.87
CA TYR A 67 -0.61 -8.14 14.31
C TYR A 67 -2.07 -8.00 14.80
N ASN A 68 -2.52 -6.79 15.13
CA ASN A 68 -3.91 -6.49 15.52
C ASN A 68 -4.76 -5.95 14.35
N LEU A 69 -4.17 -5.63 13.20
CA LEU A 69 -4.90 -5.00 12.09
C LEU A 69 -5.95 -5.92 11.48
N ALA A 70 -5.74 -7.23 11.43
CA ALA A 70 -6.76 -8.17 10.93
C ALA A 70 -8.03 -8.15 11.79
N ARG A 71 -7.87 -8.02 13.11
CA ARG A 71 -8.99 -7.89 14.06
C ARG A 71 -9.68 -6.54 13.87
N LEU A 72 -8.90 -5.45 13.78
CA LEU A 72 -9.44 -4.11 13.51
C LEU A 72 -10.26 -4.11 12.21
N HIS A 73 -9.73 -4.71 11.15
CA HIS A 73 -10.37 -4.76 9.83
C HIS A 73 -11.74 -5.41 9.87
N THR A 74 -11.94 -6.43 10.72
CA THR A 74 -13.25 -7.07 10.89
C THR A 74 -14.32 -6.05 11.33
N HIS A 75 -13.93 -5.05 12.12
CA HIS A 75 -14.82 -3.98 12.57
C HIS A 75 -14.97 -2.85 11.52
N LEU A 76 -13.90 -2.53 10.79
CA LEU A 76 -13.91 -1.43 9.81
C LEU A 76 -14.56 -1.82 8.47
N ARG A 77 -14.41 -3.07 8.05
CA ARG A 77 -14.76 -3.54 6.69
C ARG A 77 -16.15 -3.13 6.23
N PRO A 78 -17.24 -3.29 7.01
CA PRO A 78 -18.56 -2.85 6.55
C PRO A 78 -18.62 -1.35 6.22
N GLY A 79 -17.99 -0.52 7.05
CA GLY A 79 -17.94 0.93 6.87
C GLY A 79 -17.02 1.38 5.73
N LEU A 80 -15.95 0.62 5.47
CA LEU A 80 -15.05 0.81 4.33
C LEU A 80 -15.77 0.49 3.02
N LEU A 81 -16.43 -0.67 2.93
CA LEU A 81 -17.17 -1.09 1.75
C LEU A 81 -18.32 -0.12 1.43
N ALA A 82 -19.05 0.35 2.45
CA ALA A 82 -20.11 1.34 2.28
C ALA A 82 -19.62 2.69 1.72
N ARG A 83 -18.32 2.97 1.83
CA ARG A 83 -17.68 4.20 1.32
C ARG A 83 -16.98 4.01 -0.03
N GLY A 84 -17.00 2.80 -0.59
CA GLY A 84 -16.26 2.50 -1.81
C GLY A 84 -14.75 2.42 -1.62
N ALA A 85 -14.26 2.29 -0.37
CA ALA A 85 -12.83 2.21 -0.09
C ALA A 85 -12.19 0.99 -0.79
N PRO A 86 -10.94 1.10 -1.26
CA PRO A 86 -10.26 0.05 -2.01
C PRO A 86 -9.87 -1.12 -1.09
N VAL A 87 -10.77 -2.11 -1.02
CA VAL A 87 -10.60 -3.35 -0.25
C VAL A 87 -10.72 -4.53 -1.19
N PHE A 88 -9.65 -5.31 -1.31
CA PHE A 88 -9.56 -6.47 -2.18
C PHE A 88 -9.30 -7.75 -1.38
N ASP A 89 -9.67 -8.89 -1.99
CA ASP A 89 -9.58 -10.21 -1.36
C ASP A 89 -8.52 -11.11 -2.00
N SER A 90 -7.83 -10.62 -3.04
CA SER A 90 -6.84 -11.39 -3.79
C SER A 90 -5.72 -10.50 -4.33
N TYR A 91 -4.48 -10.85 -4.00
CA TYR A 91 -3.28 -10.24 -4.58
C TYR A 91 -3.17 -10.48 -6.09
N LEU A 92 -3.57 -11.66 -6.58
CA LEU A 92 -3.52 -11.96 -8.01
C LEU A 92 -4.50 -11.07 -8.80
N ASP A 93 -5.68 -10.82 -8.24
CA ASP A 93 -6.65 -9.90 -8.84
C ASP A 93 -6.08 -8.47 -8.91
N VAL A 94 -5.56 -7.97 -7.79
CA VAL A 94 -4.93 -6.63 -7.74
C VAL A 94 -3.77 -6.52 -8.72
N MET A 95 -2.86 -7.49 -8.75
CA MET A 95 -1.72 -7.48 -9.67
C MET A 95 -2.15 -7.58 -11.14
N GLY A 96 -3.14 -8.42 -11.45
CA GLY A 96 -3.69 -8.54 -12.80
C GLY A 96 -4.34 -7.23 -13.27
N ARG A 97 -5.16 -6.61 -12.41
CA ARG A 97 -5.78 -5.32 -12.73
C ARG A 97 -4.76 -4.19 -12.84
N ALA A 98 -3.74 -4.16 -11.98
CA ALA A 98 -2.66 -3.19 -12.06
C ALA A 98 -1.86 -3.35 -13.37
N LEU A 99 -1.54 -4.58 -13.76
CA LEU A 99 -0.85 -4.87 -15.01
C LEU A 99 -1.68 -4.42 -16.23
N LEU A 100 -2.99 -4.69 -16.22
CA LEU A 100 -3.90 -4.29 -17.30
C LEU A 100 -4.14 -2.78 -17.36
N ALA A 101 -4.19 -2.10 -16.21
CA ALA A 101 -4.35 -0.65 -16.14
C ALA A 101 -3.09 0.09 -16.62
N GLY A 102 -1.92 -0.55 -16.51
CA GLY A 102 -0.64 0.07 -16.84
C GLY A 102 -0.18 1.08 -15.78
N PRO A 103 0.90 1.83 -16.06
CA PRO A 103 1.43 2.83 -15.14
C PRO A 103 0.40 3.94 -14.89
N THR A 104 0.02 4.15 -13.63
CA THR A 104 -0.80 5.30 -13.24
C THR A 104 0.06 6.55 -13.21
N VAL A 105 -0.14 7.43 -14.20
CA VAL A 105 0.41 8.78 -14.20
C VAL A 105 -0.62 9.69 -13.53
N VAL A 106 -0.23 10.34 -12.43
CA VAL A 106 -1.03 11.43 -11.85
C VAL A 106 -0.67 12.71 -12.60
N ASP A 107 -1.67 13.38 -13.17
CA ASP A 107 -1.53 14.73 -13.76
C ASP A 107 -1.40 15.78 -12.64
N GLU A 108 -0.38 15.65 -11.81
CA GLU A 108 0.05 16.72 -10.92
C GLU A 108 1.23 17.44 -11.57
N ASP A 109 1.17 18.78 -11.60
CA ASP A 109 2.32 19.64 -11.87
C ASP A 109 3.37 19.40 -10.77
N VAL A 110 4.18 18.35 -10.91
CA VAL A 110 5.32 18.13 -10.03
C VAL A 110 6.32 19.21 -10.35
N ARG A 111 6.21 20.35 -9.67
CA ARG A 111 7.25 21.36 -9.64
C ARG A 111 8.45 20.68 -8.99
N LEU A 112 9.35 20.15 -9.82
CA LEU A 112 10.64 19.68 -9.36
C LEU A 112 11.24 20.84 -8.59
N VAL A 113 11.23 20.75 -7.26
CA VAL A 113 11.81 21.77 -6.40
C VAL A 113 13.31 21.65 -6.64
N THR A 114 13.81 22.42 -7.62
CA THR A 114 15.23 22.57 -7.84
C THR A 114 15.78 23.13 -6.54
N LEU A 115 16.56 22.34 -5.82
CA LEU A 115 17.23 22.79 -4.60
C LEU A 115 18.13 23.95 -5.00
N GLU A 116 17.72 25.19 -4.72
CA GLU A 116 18.62 26.33 -4.87
C GLU A 116 19.72 26.19 -3.82
N ARG A 117 20.94 25.95 -4.30
CA ARG A 117 22.13 25.94 -3.45
C ARG A 117 22.23 27.30 -2.77
N LYS A 118 22.06 27.33 -1.45
CA LYS A 118 22.31 28.53 -0.63
C LYS A 118 23.72 29.05 -0.95
N ARG A 119 23.83 30.22 -1.56
CA ARG A 119 25.12 30.88 -1.78
C ARG A 119 25.70 31.29 -0.41
N PRO A 120 27.02 31.18 -0.22
CA PRO A 120 27.69 31.47 1.04
C PRO A 120 27.49 32.93 1.47
#